data_AF-A0A3B8T1Q4-F1
#
_entry.id   AF-A0A3B8T1Q4-F1
#
_cell.length_a   1.000
_cell.length_b   1.000
_cell.length_c   1.000
_cell.angle_alpha   90.00
_cell.angle_beta   90.00
_cell.angle_gamma   90.00
#
_symmetry.space_group_name_H-M   'P 1'
#
loop_
_entity.id
_entity.type
_entity.pdbx_description
1 polymer ?
#
loop_
_entity_poly.entity_id
_entity_poly.type
_entity_poly.pdbx_seq_one_letter_code
_entity_poly.pdbx_strand_id
1 'polypeptide(L)'
;VDNPFSACVSVSAPLRLDECAKAISEGFSQIYQRKLLNSMRTTLRQKFTQLDYKGKVRIDESQINNLDTFEKFDENITAPLHGFASANDYYQKCSGMQFLKYITVPTLVLHALDDPFMNQAVVPGAQALSPSVAYEYSPRGGHVGFAQGKPWSTSTWLGTRLVAFITEQLASEQNMNEHSGVIK
;
A
#
# COMPACT_ATOMS: atom_id res chain seq x y z
N VAL A 1 -21.09 14.16 3.04
CA VAL A 1 -20.43 13.72 1.79
C VAL A 1 -21.07 12.39 1.46
N ASP A 2 -21.74 12.28 0.31
CA ASP A 2 -22.24 10.99 -0.15
C ASP A 2 -21.04 10.12 -0.49
N ASN A 3 -20.77 9.11 0.34
CA ASN A 3 -19.72 8.14 0.07
C ASN A 3 -20.34 7.04 -0.80
N PRO A 4 -19.87 6.83 -2.06
CA PRO A 4 -20.42 5.80 -2.93
C PRO A 4 -20.03 4.37 -2.50
N PHE A 5 -19.13 4.24 -1.53
CA PHE A 5 -18.65 2.95 -1.04
C PHE A 5 -19.37 2.55 0.25
N SER A 6 -19.86 1.31 0.26
CA SER A 6 -20.47 0.65 1.42
C SER A 6 -19.46 -0.01 2.35
N ALA A 7 -18.37 -0.52 1.79
CA ALA A 7 -17.29 -1.17 2.51
C ALA A 7 -16.00 -1.11 1.68
N CYS A 8 -14.85 -1.23 2.34
CA CYS A 8 -13.54 -1.21 1.68
C CYS A 8 -12.61 -2.31 2.23
N VAL A 9 -11.67 -2.74 1.39
CA VAL A 9 -10.61 -3.68 1.77
C VAL A 9 -9.28 -3.14 1.25
N SER A 10 -8.26 -3.13 2.11
CA SER A 10 -6.89 -2.74 1.79
C SER A 10 -5.94 -3.85 2.23
N VAL A 11 -5.14 -4.37 1.31
CA VAL A 11 -4.21 -5.48 1.58
C VAL A 11 -2.78 -5.05 1.25
N SER A 12 -1.86 -5.25 2.19
CA SER A 12 -0.41 -4.96 2.02
C SER A 12 -0.13 -3.52 1.57
N ALA A 13 -1.02 -2.59 1.91
CA ALA A 13 -0.90 -1.20 1.50
C ALA A 13 0.14 -0.48 2.38
N PRO A 14 1.09 0.26 1.80
CA PRO A 14 2.10 0.95 2.59
C PRO A 14 1.46 2.12 3.37
N LEU A 15 1.19 1.90 4.66
CA LEU A 15 0.58 2.92 5.52
C LEU A 15 1.56 4.05 5.87
N ARG A 16 2.87 3.76 5.83
CA ARG A 16 3.96 4.72 6.02
C ARG A 16 5.03 4.52 4.96
N LEU A 17 4.97 5.33 3.92
CA LEU A 17 5.86 5.21 2.76
C LEU A 17 7.33 5.42 3.13
N ASP A 18 7.61 6.34 4.06
CA ASP A 18 8.94 6.61 4.60
C ASP A 18 9.52 5.39 5.31
N GLU A 19 8.73 4.72 6.14
CA GLU A 19 9.15 3.53 6.87
C GLU A 19 9.27 2.31 5.94
N CYS A 20 8.36 2.16 4.97
CA CYS A 20 8.45 1.12 3.95
C CYS A 20 9.72 1.27 3.08
N ALA A 21 10.07 2.51 2.69
CA ALA A 21 11.27 2.79 1.90
C ALA A 21 12.55 2.47 2.70
N LYS A 22 12.57 2.69 4.01
CA LYS A 22 13.67 2.28 4.89
C LYS A 22 13.73 0.76 5.06
N ALA A 23 12.60 0.13 5.41
CA ALA A 23 12.53 -1.31 5.69
C ALA A 23 13.03 -2.16 4.52
N ILE A 24 12.65 -1.80 3.29
CA ILE A 24 13.08 -2.54 2.11
C ILE A 24 14.58 -2.34 1.78
N SER A 25 15.19 -1.25 2.27
CA SER A 25 16.60 -0.94 2.09
C SER A 25 17.54 -1.66 3.05
N GLU A 26 16.99 -2.44 3.97
CA GLU A 26 17.74 -3.13 5.02
C GLU A 26 17.74 -4.66 4.84
N GLY A 27 18.86 -5.29 5.21
CA GLY A 27 18.98 -6.75 5.28
C GLY A 27 18.70 -7.50 3.96
N PHE A 28 18.04 -8.65 4.07
CA PHE A 28 17.71 -9.51 2.92
C PHE A 28 16.73 -8.85 1.93
N SER A 29 15.98 -7.84 2.36
CA SER A 29 15.05 -7.07 1.51
C SER A 29 15.78 -6.23 0.45
N GLN A 30 17.07 -5.95 0.61
CA GLN A 30 17.88 -5.25 -0.41
C GLN A 30 17.92 -5.97 -1.76
N ILE A 31 17.86 -7.30 -1.76
CA ILE A 31 17.78 -8.09 -3.00
C ILE A 31 16.46 -7.78 -3.72
N TYR A 32 15.37 -7.67 -2.95
CA TYR A 32 14.06 -7.32 -3.46
C TYR A 32 14.03 -5.88 -3.97
N GLN A 33 14.52 -4.92 -3.20
CA GLN A 33 14.69 -3.53 -3.64
C GLN A 33 15.47 -3.45 -4.95
N ARG A 34 16.63 -4.12 -5.04
CA ARG A 34 17.46 -4.09 -6.24
C ARG A 34 16.72 -4.64 -7.45
N LYS A 35 15.97 -5.73 -7.31
CA LYS A 35 15.14 -6.28 -8.39
C LYS A 35 14.05 -5.28 -8.83
N LEU A 36 13.32 -4.70 -7.88
CA LEU A 36 12.23 -3.78 -8.18
C LEU A 36 12.74 -2.47 -8.80
N LEU A 37 13.78 -1.86 -8.21
CA LEU A 37 14.41 -0.66 -8.77
C LEU A 37 15.02 -0.90 -10.14
N ASN A 38 15.62 -2.08 -10.41
CA ASN A 38 16.10 -2.39 -11.75
C ASN A 38 14.97 -2.43 -12.79
N SER A 39 13.81 -2.98 -12.42
CA SER A 39 12.60 -2.95 -13.27
C SER A 39 12.12 -1.51 -13.50
N MET A 40 12.04 -0.70 -12.44
CA MET A 40 11.63 0.70 -12.52
C MET A 40 12.57 1.55 -13.38
N ARG A 41 13.89 1.40 -13.19
CA ARG A 41 14.92 2.08 -14.01
C ARG A 41 14.84 1.66 -15.47
N THR A 42 14.60 0.39 -15.75
CA THR A 42 14.44 -0.11 -17.13
C THR A 42 13.24 0.54 -17.80
N THR A 43 12.10 0.56 -17.10
CA THR A 43 10.89 1.25 -17.55
C THR A 43 11.14 2.75 -17.75
N LEU A 44 11.87 3.38 -16.82
CA LEU A 44 12.19 4.81 -16.89
C LEU A 44 13.05 5.13 -18.12
N ARG A 45 14.10 4.34 -18.41
CA ARG A 45 14.92 4.51 -19.63
C ARG A 45 14.06 4.43 -20.89
N GLN A 46 13.17 3.43 -20.98
CA GLN A 46 12.26 3.30 -22.11
C GLN A 46 11.33 4.50 -22.25
N LYS A 47 10.90 5.12 -21.15
CA LYS A 47 10.10 6.33 -21.20
C LYS A 47 10.92 7.55 -21.62
N PHE A 48 12.17 7.67 -21.19
CA PHE A 48 13.08 8.75 -21.60
C PHE A 48 13.34 8.77 -23.11
N THR A 49 13.31 7.61 -23.79
CA THR A 49 13.43 7.57 -25.26
C THR A 49 12.14 7.97 -25.99
N GLN A 50 10.99 7.95 -25.32
CA GLN A 50 9.68 8.19 -25.92
C GLN A 50 9.05 9.53 -25.53
N LEU A 51 9.47 10.11 -24.41
CA LEU A 51 8.85 11.28 -23.80
C LEU A 51 9.89 12.33 -23.43
N ASP A 52 9.54 13.59 -23.61
CA ASP A 52 10.36 14.71 -23.14
C ASP A 52 10.17 14.92 -21.62
N TYR A 53 11.21 14.57 -20.87
CA TYR A 53 11.32 14.72 -19.42
C TYR A 53 12.07 15.98 -18.99
N LYS A 54 12.57 16.80 -19.93
CA LYS A 54 13.36 17.98 -19.61
C LYS A 54 12.57 18.95 -18.72
N GLY A 55 13.14 19.28 -17.56
CA GLY A 55 12.50 20.17 -16.58
C GLY A 55 11.30 19.57 -15.83
N LYS A 56 10.93 18.29 -16.08
CA LYS A 56 9.85 17.58 -15.37
C LYS A 56 10.35 16.64 -14.28
N VAL A 57 11.63 16.29 -14.34
CA VAL A 57 12.36 15.47 -13.37
C VAL A 57 13.68 16.16 -13.04
N ARG A 58 14.36 15.69 -12.00
CA ARG A 58 15.59 16.33 -11.49
C ARG A 58 16.88 15.72 -12.04
N ILE A 59 16.75 14.71 -12.88
CA ILE A 59 17.88 13.97 -13.43
C ILE A 59 17.75 13.80 -14.95
N ASP A 60 18.88 13.59 -15.59
CA ASP A 60 18.96 13.20 -16.99
C ASP A 60 19.06 11.67 -17.14
N GLU A 61 18.91 11.18 -18.37
CA GLU A 61 18.95 9.75 -18.69
C GLU A 61 20.24 9.06 -18.19
N SER A 62 21.38 9.76 -18.27
CA SER A 62 22.70 9.27 -17.84
C SER A 62 22.76 8.95 -16.33
N GLN A 63 21.90 9.59 -15.53
CA GLN A 63 21.88 9.47 -14.07
C GLN A 63 20.90 8.41 -13.56
N ILE A 64 20.10 7.77 -14.42
CA ILE A 64 19.11 6.75 -14.02
C ILE A 64 19.75 5.58 -13.23
N ASN A 65 21.01 5.24 -13.55
CA ASN A 65 21.75 4.19 -12.85
C ASN A 65 22.04 4.51 -11.37
N ASN A 66 22.00 5.79 -11.00
CA ASN A 66 22.33 6.27 -9.66
C ASN A 66 21.12 6.22 -8.70
N LEU A 67 19.93 5.87 -9.20
CA LEU A 67 18.69 5.77 -8.40
C LEU A 67 18.62 4.44 -7.64
N ASP A 68 19.54 4.22 -6.69
CA ASP A 68 19.80 2.95 -5.98
C ASP A 68 18.89 2.67 -4.78
N THR A 69 18.05 3.64 -4.43
CA THR A 69 17.06 3.57 -3.36
C THR A 69 15.72 4.09 -3.85
N PHE A 70 14.63 3.64 -3.20
CA PHE A 70 13.30 4.21 -3.43
C PHE A 70 13.29 5.69 -3.11
N GLU A 71 13.94 6.12 -2.03
CA GLU A 71 14.06 7.53 -1.68
C GLU A 71 14.70 8.35 -2.81
N LYS A 72 15.84 7.91 -3.38
CA LYS A 72 16.42 8.61 -4.53
C LYS A 72 15.51 8.58 -5.75
N PHE A 73 14.86 7.45 -6.03
CA PHE A 73 13.93 7.36 -7.15
C PHE A 73 12.77 8.35 -6.97
N ASP A 74 12.17 8.37 -5.79
CA ASP A 74 11.04 9.22 -5.48
C ASP A 74 11.43 10.69 -5.45
N GLU A 75 12.60 11.04 -4.91
CA GLU A 75 13.11 12.42 -4.87
C GLU A 75 13.29 12.99 -6.27
N ASN A 76 13.80 12.18 -7.20
CA ASN A 76 14.23 12.64 -8.52
C ASN A 76 13.19 12.44 -9.62
N ILE A 77 12.27 11.49 -9.44
CA ILE A 77 11.29 11.08 -10.45
C ILE A 77 9.87 11.26 -9.93
N THR A 78 9.45 10.51 -8.90
CA THR A 78 8.06 10.50 -8.42
C THR A 78 7.62 11.89 -7.94
N ALA A 79 8.37 12.49 -7.03
CA ALA A 79 8.05 13.78 -6.44
C ALA A 79 7.87 14.88 -7.50
N PRO A 80 8.87 15.18 -8.37
CA PRO A 80 8.72 16.25 -9.36
C PRO A 80 7.64 15.95 -10.40
N LEU A 81 7.45 14.70 -10.83
CA LEU A 81 6.40 14.35 -11.80
C LEU A 81 4.99 14.54 -11.25
N HIS A 82 4.81 14.36 -9.95
CA HIS A 82 3.52 14.46 -9.28
C HIS A 82 3.34 15.77 -8.50
N GLY A 83 4.26 16.73 -8.65
CA GLY A 83 4.16 18.06 -8.04
C GLY A 83 4.47 18.11 -6.54
N PHE A 84 5.16 17.11 -5.99
CA PHE A 84 5.66 17.13 -4.62
C PHE A 84 7.02 17.83 -4.53
N ALA A 85 7.26 18.47 -3.38
CA ALA A 85 8.49 19.22 -3.15
C ALA A 85 9.73 18.32 -2.94
N SER A 86 9.54 17.09 -2.47
CA SER A 86 10.58 16.09 -2.22
C SER A 86 9.94 14.70 -2.03
N ALA A 87 10.77 13.66 -1.95
CA ALA A 87 10.36 12.33 -1.52
C ALA A 87 9.68 12.37 -0.16
N ASN A 88 10.23 13.14 0.80
CA ASN A 88 9.62 13.29 2.11
C ASN A 88 8.26 13.99 2.04
N ASP A 89 8.10 15.05 1.22
CA ASP A 89 6.80 15.70 1.01
C ASP A 89 5.77 14.72 0.41
N TYR A 90 6.20 13.92 -0.57
CA TYR A 90 5.41 12.82 -1.12
C TYR A 90 5.02 11.81 -0.04
N TYR A 91 5.97 11.33 0.77
CA TYR A 91 5.71 10.35 1.82
C TYR A 91 4.75 10.89 2.89
N GLN A 92 4.92 12.14 3.32
CA GLN A 92 4.03 12.77 4.29
C GLN A 92 2.61 12.94 3.75
N LYS A 93 2.43 13.29 2.48
CA LYS A 93 1.08 13.51 1.90
C LYS A 93 0.39 12.24 1.45
N CYS A 94 1.14 11.24 1.00
CA CYS A 94 0.58 10.02 0.40
C CYS A 94 0.62 8.80 1.32
N SER A 95 1.18 8.91 2.53
CA SER A 95 1.09 7.84 3.54
C SER A 95 -0.35 7.68 4.03
N GLY A 96 -0.86 6.45 3.98
CA GLY A 96 -2.24 6.11 4.34
C GLY A 96 -2.55 6.24 5.83
N MET A 97 -1.56 6.10 6.71
CA MET A 97 -1.79 5.97 8.17
C MET A 97 -2.55 7.14 8.78
N GLN A 98 -2.24 8.37 8.36
CA GLN A 98 -2.89 9.57 8.90
C GLN A 98 -4.39 9.68 8.54
N PHE A 99 -4.82 8.95 7.52
CA PHE A 99 -6.18 8.99 6.99
C PHE A 99 -7.10 7.92 7.60
N LEU A 100 -6.55 6.89 8.24
CA LEU A 100 -7.33 5.78 8.81
C LEU A 100 -8.39 6.25 9.82
N LYS A 101 -8.09 7.29 10.60
CA LYS A 101 -9.02 7.88 11.58
C LYS A 101 -10.22 8.62 10.96
N TYR A 102 -10.16 8.95 9.66
CA TYR A 102 -11.25 9.65 8.97
C TYR A 102 -12.14 8.71 8.17
N ILE A 103 -11.82 7.41 8.11
CA ILE A 103 -12.64 6.42 7.42
C ILE A 103 -13.96 6.25 8.17
N THR A 104 -15.09 6.45 7.48
CA THR A 104 -16.43 6.36 8.07
C THR A 104 -17.20 5.11 7.65
N VAL A 105 -16.64 4.31 6.74
CA VAL A 105 -17.28 3.10 6.21
C VAL A 105 -16.51 1.87 6.66
N PRO A 106 -17.18 0.72 6.90
CA PRO A 106 -16.53 -0.52 7.29
C PRO A 106 -15.34 -0.83 6.37
N THR A 107 -14.15 -0.89 6.94
CA THR A 107 -12.91 -1.07 6.19
C THR A 107 -12.02 -2.10 6.86
N LEU A 108 -11.63 -3.12 6.10
CA LEU A 108 -10.61 -4.09 6.52
C LEU A 108 -9.24 -3.68 5.97
N VAL A 109 -8.27 -3.49 6.85
CA VAL A 109 -6.85 -3.30 6.50
C VAL A 109 -6.09 -4.53 6.94
N LEU A 110 -5.39 -5.21 6.03
CA LEU A 110 -4.78 -6.51 6.28
C LEU A 110 -3.31 -6.53 5.84
N HIS A 111 -2.41 -6.88 6.77
CA HIS A 111 -0.97 -6.99 6.54
C HIS A 111 -0.35 -8.32 6.98
N ALA A 112 0.86 -8.61 6.51
CA ALA A 112 1.70 -9.68 7.04
C ALA A 112 2.92 -9.06 7.75
N LEU A 113 3.29 -9.60 8.92
CA LEU A 113 4.45 -9.11 9.68
C LEU A 113 5.80 -9.50 9.06
N ASP A 114 5.83 -10.51 8.20
CA ASP A 114 7.00 -10.95 7.44
C ASP A 114 7.07 -10.34 6.03
N ASP A 115 6.26 -9.32 5.75
CA ASP A 115 6.34 -8.54 4.52
C ASP A 115 7.65 -7.72 4.46
N PRO A 116 8.45 -7.81 3.39
CA PRO A 116 9.71 -7.06 3.25
C PRO A 116 9.55 -5.54 3.26
N PHE A 117 8.34 -5.02 3.08
CA PHE A 117 8.02 -3.60 3.17
C PHE A 117 7.53 -3.16 4.55
N MET A 118 7.35 -4.09 5.49
CA MET A 118 6.80 -3.80 6.81
C MET A 118 7.89 -3.79 7.88
N ASN A 119 7.78 -2.85 8.82
CA ASN A 119 8.49 -2.86 10.11
C ASN A 119 7.47 -2.71 11.25
N GLN A 120 7.90 -2.58 12.51
CA GLN A 120 6.92 -2.38 13.60
C GLN A 120 6.27 -0.98 13.56
N ALA A 121 6.92 0.01 12.93
CA ALA A 121 6.46 1.40 12.90
C ALA A 121 5.29 1.66 11.93
N VAL A 122 5.02 0.73 11.01
CA VAL A 122 3.88 0.77 10.07
C VAL A 122 2.60 0.18 10.68
N VAL A 123 2.65 -0.45 11.87
CA VAL A 123 1.47 -0.95 12.56
C VAL A 123 0.80 0.22 13.31
N PRO A 124 -0.45 0.58 12.99
CA PRO A 124 -1.12 1.69 13.63
C PRO A 124 -1.48 1.35 15.08
N GLY A 125 -1.29 2.31 15.99
CA GLY A 125 -1.88 2.24 17.32
C GLY A 125 -3.42 2.35 17.23
N ALA A 126 -4.14 1.80 18.21
CA ALA A 126 -5.61 1.78 18.19
C ALA A 126 -6.24 3.18 18.04
N GLN A 127 -5.57 4.22 18.56
CA GLN A 127 -6.00 5.61 18.54
C GLN A 127 -5.86 6.27 17.16
N ALA A 128 -5.09 5.65 16.25
CA ALA A 128 -4.98 6.08 14.86
C ALA A 128 -6.08 5.49 13.97
N LEU A 129 -6.88 4.55 14.50
CA LEU A 129 -7.95 3.88 13.77
C LEU A 129 -9.31 4.50 14.08
N SER A 130 -10.12 4.67 13.05
CA SER A 130 -11.55 4.92 13.21
C SER A 130 -12.25 3.66 13.72
N PRO A 131 -13.38 3.76 14.46
CA PRO A 131 -14.22 2.62 14.80
C PRO A 131 -14.69 1.79 13.59
N SER A 132 -14.71 2.40 12.39
CA SER A 132 -15.05 1.71 11.14
C SER A 132 -13.90 0.92 10.54
N VAL A 133 -12.69 0.97 11.10
CA VAL A 133 -11.50 0.31 10.56
C VAL A 133 -11.14 -0.90 11.42
N ALA A 134 -11.21 -2.09 10.82
CA ALA A 134 -10.61 -3.30 11.35
C ALA A 134 -9.20 -3.44 10.78
N TYR A 135 -8.18 -3.37 11.65
CA TYR A 135 -6.80 -3.64 11.27
C TYR A 135 -6.43 -5.06 11.70
N GLU A 136 -6.09 -5.91 10.73
CA GLU A 136 -5.66 -7.29 10.93
C GLU A 136 -4.23 -7.47 10.44
N TYR A 137 -3.46 -8.30 11.14
CA TYR A 137 -2.16 -8.72 10.65
C TYR A 137 -1.93 -10.21 10.89
N SER A 138 -1.25 -10.87 9.96
CA SER A 138 -0.81 -12.25 10.14
C SER A 138 0.68 -12.31 10.50
N PRO A 139 1.10 -13.30 11.32
CA PRO A 139 2.52 -13.50 11.60
C PRO A 139 3.33 -13.86 10.35
N ARG A 140 2.69 -14.50 9.37
CA ARG A 140 3.30 -14.93 8.11
C ARG A 140 2.34 -14.75 6.94
N GLY A 141 2.90 -14.49 5.77
CA GLY A 141 2.13 -14.30 4.54
C GLY A 141 2.91 -13.60 3.41
N GLY A 142 3.97 -12.86 3.75
CA GLY A 142 4.70 -12.02 2.83
C GLY A 142 3.83 -10.91 2.22
N HIS A 143 4.36 -10.19 1.23
CA HIS A 143 3.68 -9.03 0.64
C HIS A 143 2.37 -9.37 -0.10
N VAL A 144 2.29 -10.52 -0.77
CA VAL A 144 1.16 -10.84 -1.68
C VAL A 144 0.56 -12.23 -1.43
N GLY A 145 1.33 -13.14 -0.82
CA GLY A 145 1.00 -14.57 -0.84
C GLY A 145 -0.05 -14.99 0.17
N PHE A 146 -0.01 -14.43 1.38
CA PHE A 146 -0.82 -14.85 2.55
C PHE A 146 -0.94 -16.38 2.62
N ALA A 147 0.20 -17.03 2.39
CA ALA A 147 0.29 -18.47 2.18
C ALA A 147 0.49 -19.15 3.54
N GLN A 148 -0.26 -20.22 3.77
CA GLN A 148 -0.20 -21.03 4.98
C GLN A 148 -0.08 -22.52 4.62
N GLY A 149 0.37 -23.32 5.57
CA GLY A 149 0.58 -24.75 5.37
C GLY A 149 2.03 -25.12 5.08
N LYS A 150 2.24 -26.35 4.61
CA LYS A 150 3.59 -26.88 4.35
C LYS A 150 4.04 -26.44 2.94
N PRO A 151 5.35 -26.31 2.66
CA PRO A 151 5.85 -25.85 1.34
C PRO A 151 5.33 -26.63 0.12
N TRP A 152 4.89 -27.87 0.31
CA TRP A 152 4.34 -28.76 -0.74
C TRP A 152 2.80 -28.85 -0.75
N SER A 153 2.13 -28.16 0.17
CA SER A 153 0.66 -28.11 0.29
C SER A 153 0.27 -26.76 0.88
N THR A 154 0.56 -25.72 0.12
CA THR A 154 0.32 -24.33 0.51
C THR A 154 -1.09 -23.94 0.10
N SER A 155 -1.86 -23.36 1.02
CA SER A 155 -3.14 -22.72 0.73
C SER A 155 -3.05 -21.23 1.03
N THR A 156 -3.81 -20.40 0.31
CA THR A 156 -3.91 -18.97 0.60
C THR A 156 -5.23 -18.72 1.31
N TRP A 157 -5.20 -17.95 2.41
CA TRP A 157 -6.39 -17.66 3.21
C TRP A 157 -6.96 -16.27 2.95
N LEU A 158 -6.18 -15.39 2.33
CA LEU A 158 -6.58 -14.01 2.04
C LEU A 158 -7.93 -13.98 1.32
N GLY A 159 -8.08 -14.71 0.22
CA GLY A 159 -9.33 -14.73 -0.55
C GLY A 159 -10.54 -15.10 0.29
N THR A 160 -10.43 -16.15 1.10
CA THR A 160 -11.49 -16.57 2.04
C THR A 160 -11.83 -15.47 3.05
N ARG A 161 -10.83 -14.80 3.63
CA ARG A 161 -11.05 -13.70 4.58
C ARG A 161 -11.73 -12.50 3.93
N LEU A 162 -11.29 -12.11 2.73
CA LEU A 162 -11.87 -10.97 2.01
C LEU A 162 -13.33 -11.22 1.65
N VAL A 163 -13.65 -12.43 1.15
CA VAL A 163 -15.03 -12.81 0.84
C VAL A 163 -15.90 -12.81 2.09
N ALA A 164 -15.40 -13.35 3.21
CA ALA A 164 -16.12 -13.33 4.48
C ALA A 164 -16.45 -11.90 4.91
N PHE A 165 -15.47 -11.00 4.92
CA PHE A 165 -15.66 -9.60 5.29
C PHE A 165 -16.71 -8.91 4.40
N ILE A 166 -16.58 -9.04 3.07
CA ILE A 166 -17.53 -8.41 2.13
C ILE A 166 -18.95 -8.98 2.33
N THR A 167 -19.08 -10.28 2.54
CA THR A 167 -20.37 -10.94 2.76
C THR A 167 -21.04 -10.44 4.05
N GLU A 168 -20.27 -10.26 5.14
CA GLU A 168 -20.76 -9.69 6.40
C GLU A 168 -21.30 -8.26 6.21
N GLN A 169 -20.60 -7.42 5.42
CA GLN A 169 -21.04 -6.06 5.16
C GLN A 169 -22.32 -6.02 4.31
N LEU A 170 -22.40 -6.84 3.26
CA LEU A 170 -23.61 -6.94 2.42
C LEU A 170 -24.84 -7.39 3.20
N ALA A 171 -24.70 -8.37 4.10
CA ALA A 171 -25.80 -8.83 4.96
C ALA A 171 -26.26 -7.74 5.95
N SER A 172 -25.32 -6.96 6.48
CA SER A 172 -25.62 -5.87 7.42
C SER A 172 -26.42 -4.74 6.74
N GLU A 173 -26.11 -4.42 5.48
CA GLU A 173 -26.87 -3.44 4.71
C GLU A 173 -28.30 -3.88 4.41
N GLN A 174 -28.51 -5.15 4.06
CA GLN A 174 -29.84 -5.69 3.81
C GLN A 174 -30.73 -5.58 5.06
N ASN A 175 -30.19 -5.95 6.22
CA ASN A 175 -30.90 -5.85 7.49
C ASN A 175 -31.26 -4.40 7.87
N MET A 176 -30.37 -3.43 7.61
CA MET A 176 -30.66 -2.00 7.84
C MET A 176 -31.76 -1.48 6.92
N ASN A 177 -31.77 -1.91 5.65
CA ASN A 177 -32.79 -1.50 4.68
C ASN A 177 -34.18 -2.06 5.03
N GLU A 178 -34.25 -3.32 5.49
CA GLU A 178 -35.49 -3.96 5.93
C GLU A 178 -36.07 -3.31 7.20
N HIS A 179 -35.22 -2.98 8.18
CA HIS A 179 -35.67 -2.33 9.43
C HIS A 179 -36.03 -0.85 9.25
N SER A 180 -35.51 -0.19 8.22
CA SER A 180 -35.80 1.23 7.93
C SER A 180 -37.08 1.46 7.14
N GLY A 181 -37.83 0.39 6.77
CA GLY A 181 -39.09 0.52 6.04
C GLY A 181 -38.95 1.14 4.64
N VAL A 182 -37.74 1.14 4.06
CA VAL A 182 -37.50 1.69 2.72
C VAL A 182 -37.88 0.61 1.70
N ILE A 183 -39.15 0.62 1.30
CA ILE A 183 -39.63 -0.09 0.12
C ILE A 183 -39.13 0.68 -1.10
N LYS A 184 -38.27 0.06 -1.93
CA LYS A 184 -37.92 0.59 -3.26
C LYS A 184 -39.13 0.56 -4.20
#